data_AF-O67549-F1
#
_entry.id   AF-O67549-F1
#
_cell.length_a   1.000
_cell.length_b   1.000
_cell.length_c   1.000
_cell.angle_alpha   90.00
_cell.angle_beta   90.00
_cell.angle_gamma   90.00
#
_symmetry.space_group_name_H-M   'P 1'
#
loop_
_entity.id
_entity.type
_entity.pdbx_description
1 polymer ?
#
loop_
_entity_poly.entity_id
_entity_poly.type
_entity_poly.pdbx_seq_one_letter_code
_entity_poly.pdbx_strand_id
1 'polypeptide(L)'
;MPAIFTHEGKVEGVPGNYPLTAENLFRIGLALCTLWILDKEIEEPTLSIPETNFVTLALSVGFMNAGGSVNVGKGGDIKLFLQKGEIYVLEFQPLSETDIKKLESILFGRAPIPKKTGEDIGSFKC
;
A
#
# COMPACT_ATOMS: atom_id res chain seq x y z
N MET A 1 -3.03 8.60 -17.49
CA MET A 1 -2.67 7.22 -17.07
C MET A 1 -3.95 6.54 -16.62
N PRO A 2 -4.11 5.22 -16.83
CA PRO A 2 -5.26 4.50 -16.30
C PRO A 2 -5.29 4.60 -14.77
N ALA A 3 -6.50 4.66 -14.21
CA ALA A 3 -6.72 4.53 -12.77
C ALA A 3 -6.08 3.22 -12.28
N ILE A 4 -5.31 3.29 -11.19
CA ILE A 4 -4.71 2.09 -10.57
C ILE A 4 -5.75 1.37 -9.73
N PHE A 5 -6.61 2.13 -9.06
CA PHE A 5 -7.69 1.59 -8.26
C PHE A 5 -8.97 1.48 -9.10
N THR A 6 -9.68 0.37 -8.95
CA THR A 6 -11.06 0.25 -9.41
C THR A 6 -11.95 1.21 -8.61
N HIS A 7 -13.20 1.41 -9.03
CA HIS A 7 -14.19 2.18 -8.25
C HIS A 7 -14.40 1.64 -6.83
N GLU A 8 -14.17 0.33 -6.63
CA GLU A 8 -14.21 -0.33 -5.31
C GLU A 8 -12.91 -0.23 -4.50
N GLY A 9 -11.88 0.50 -4.97
CA GLY A 9 -10.60 0.60 -4.26
C GLY A 9 -9.69 -0.63 -4.38
N LYS A 10 -9.93 -1.49 -5.38
CA LYS A 10 -9.13 -2.69 -5.65
C LYS A 10 -8.07 -2.42 -6.70
N VAL A 11 -6.98 -3.18 -6.68
CA VAL A 11 -5.96 -3.17 -7.75
C VAL A 11 -5.89 -4.57 -8.34
N GLU A 12 -6.12 -4.67 -9.64
CA GLU A 12 -6.21 -5.95 -10.35
C GLU A 12 -5.10 -6.07 -11.38
N GLY A 13 -4.44 -7.22 -11.44
CA GLY A 13 -3.43 -7.47 -12.46
C GLY A 13 -2.67 -8.78 -12.31
N VAL A 14 -1.70 -8.99 -13.19
CA VAL A 14 -0.79 -10.13 -13.13
C VAL A 14 0.50 -9.70 -12.41
N PRO A 15 0.95 -10.41 -11.36
CA PRO A 15 2.21 -10.10 -10.69
C PRO A 15 3.38 -9.99 -11.67
N GLY A 16 4.15 -8.90 -11.57
CA GLY A 16 5.27 -8.61 -12.47
C GLY A 16 4.90 -7.79 -13.71
N ASN A 17 3.61 -7.71 -14.06
CA ASN A 17 3.09 -6.83 -15.12
C ASN A 17 2.37 -5.64 -14.52
N TYR A 18 2.29 -4.52 -15.24
CA TYR A 18 1.47 -3.39 -14.79
C TYR A 18 -0.02 -3.81 -14.64
N PRO A 19 -0.71 -3.44 -13.55
CA PRO A 19 -0.28 -2.53 -12.47
C PRO A 19 0.47 -3.18 -11.30
N LEU A 20 0.68 -4.50 -11.27
CA LEU A 20 1.36 -5.21 -10.17
C LEU A 20 2.88 -5.40 -10.41
N THR A 21 3.57 -4.38 -10.92
CA THR A 21 5.05 -4.36 -10.96
C THR A 21 5.61 -4.04 -9.57
N ALA A 22 6.86 -4.44 -9.30
CA ALA A 22 7.52 -4.12 -8.03
C ALA A 22 7.57 -2.61 -7.76
N GLU A 23 7.87 -1.81 -8.78
CA GLU A 23 7.90 -0.34 -8.67
C GLU A 23 6.51 0.23 -8.34
N ASN A 24 5.46 -0.22 -9.02
CA ASN A 24 4.12 0.33 -8.80
C ASN A 24 3.57 -0.10 -7.43
N LEU A 25 3.80 -1.34 -7.01
CA LEU A 25 3.44 -1.82 -5.67
C LEU A 25 4.16 -1.05 -4.58
N PHE A 26 5.46 -0.78 -4.75
CA PHE A 26 6.22 0.08 -3.84
C PHE A 26 5.62 1.48 -3.75
N ARG A 27 5.23 2.09 -4.88
CA ARG A 27 4.56 3.41 -4.89
C ARG A 27 3.18 3.38 -4.22
N ILE A 28 2.41 2.31 -4.41
CA ILE A 28 1.13 2.11 -3.71
C ILE A 28 1.36 2.04 -2.20
N GLY A 29 2.33 1.25 -1.74
CA GLY A 29 2.67 1.15 -0.32
C GLY A 29 3.05 2.51 0.28
N LEU A 30 3.92 3.25 -0.41
CA LEU A 30 4.30 4.61 -0.04
C LEU A 30 3.08 5.54 0.08
N ALA A 31 2.20 5.54 -0.93
CA ALA A 31 1.01 6.39 -0.96
C ALA A 31 0.02 6.03 0.16
N LEU A 32 -0.20 4.75 0.41
CA LEU A 32 -1.05 4.25 1.49
C LEU A 32 -0.53 4.74 2.86
N CYS A 33 0.74 4.51 3.17
CA CYS A 33 1.30 4.97 4.43
C CYS A 33 1.23 6.50 4.57
N THR A 34 1.54 7.22 3.49
CA THR A 34 1.50 8.69 3.46
C THR A 34 0.09 9.22 3.76
N LEU A 35 -0.95 8.60 3.18
CA LEU A 35 -2.32 8.99 3.47
C LEU A 35 -2.66 8.83 4.95
N TRP A 36 -2.25 7.72 5.58
CA TRP A 36 -2.54 7.49 7.00
C TRP A 36 -1.79 8.46 7.92
N ILE A 37 -0.53 8.77 7.61
CA ILE A 37 0.25 9.73 8.39
C ILE A 37 -0.33 11.14 8.26
N LEU A 38 -0.64 11.59 7.03
CA LEU A 38 -1.01 12.99 6.77
C LEU A 38 -2.50 13.28 6.97
N ASP A 39 -3.38 12.36 6.57
CA ASP A 39 -4.84 12.58 6.56
C ASP A 39 -5.53 11.97 7.78
N LYS A 40 -5.04 10.82 8.25
CA LYS A 40 -5.61 10.14 9.42
C LYS A 40 -4.87 10.47 10.72
N GLU A 41 -3.79 11.25 10.63
CA GLU A 41 -2.95 11.66 11.77
C GLU A 41 -2.45 10.47 12.60
N ILE A 42 -2.18 9.33 11.95
CA ILE A 42 -1.61 8.14 12.59
C ILE A 42 -0.10 8.16 12.35
N GLU A 43 0.70 8.41 13.40
CA GLU A 43 2.14 8.60 13.29
C GLU A 43 2.90 7.35 12.80
N GLU A 44 2.53 6.17 13.30
CA GLU A 44 3.13 4.88 12.93
C GLU A 44 2.06 3.89 12.43
N PRO A 45 1.49 4.10 11.23
CA PRO A 45 0.43 3.25 10.75
C PRO A 45 0.95 1.83 10.52
N THR A 46 0.08 0.85 10.73
CA THR A 46 0.41 -0.57 10.58
C THR A 46 -0.41 -1.21 9.46
N LEU A 47 0.27 -1.76 8.46
CA LEU A 47 -0.33 -2.58 7.41
C LEU A 47 -0.29 -4.06 7.79
N SER A 48 -1.46 -4.68 7.86
CA SER A 48 -1.63 -6.13 7.96
C SER A 48 -1.66 -6.76 6.57
N ILE A 49 -0.75 -7.68 6.30
CA ILE A 49 -0.73 -8.50 5.08
C ILE A 49 -1.10 -9.96 5.38
N PRO A 50 -1.75 -10.68 4.44
CA PRO A 50 -2.24 -12.03 4.69
C PRO A 50 -1.14 -13.09 4.63
N GLU A 51 -0.10 -12.86 3.82
CA GLU A 51 1.01 -13.78 3.59
C GLU A 51 2.21 -13.03 2.99
N THR A 52 3.38 -13.65 2.98
CA THR A 52 4.59 -13.11 2.37
C THR A 52 4.78 -13.67 0.95
N ASN A 53 4.58 -12.83 -0.06
CA ASN A 53 4.85 -13.16 -1.46
C ASN A 53 5.40 -11.93 -2.19
N PHE A 54 5.70 -12.06 -3.49
CA PHE A 54 6.21 -10.96 -4.30
C PHE A 54 5.37 -9.68 -4.19
N VAL A 55 4.05 -9.81 -4.31
CA VAL A 55 3.11 -8.68 -4.31
C VAL A 55 3.07 -7.99 -2.95
N THR A 56 2.88 -8.78 -1.89
CA THR A 56 2.75 -8.24 -0.53
C THR A 56 4.07 -7.65 -0.04
N LEU A 57 5.22 -8.26 -0.35
CA LEU A 57 6.53 -7.75 0.05
C LEU A 57 6.91 -6.47 -0.71
N ALA A 58 6.70 -6.40 -2.04
CA ALA A 58 7.00 -5.18 -2.80
C ALA A 58 6.18 -3.98 -2.30
N LEU A 59 4.91 -4.21 -1.96
CA LEU A 59 4.05 -3.22 -1.34
C LEU A 59 4.50 -2.85 0.08
N SER A 60 4.84 -3.85 0.89
CA SER A 60 5.31 -3.67 2.28
C SER A 60 6.57 -2.82 2.36
N VAL A 61 7.53 -3.04 1.45
CA VAL A 61 8.75 -2.22 1.38
C VAL A 61 8.41 -0.75 1.11
N GLY A 62 7.44 -0.49 0.24
CA GLY A 62 6.93 0.87 0.01
C GLY A 62 6.33 1.49 1.27
N PHE A 63 5.46 0.74 1.95
CA PHE A 63 4.79 1.18 3.17
C PHE A 63 5.79 1.51 4.30
N MET A 64 6.75 0.61 4.54
CA MET A 64 7.81 0.80 5.53
C MET A 64 8.72 1.97 5.22
N ASN A 65 9.01 2.20 3.94
CA ASN A 65 9.85 3.30 3.53
C ASN A 65 9.17 4.67 3.70
N ALA A 66 7.86 4.73 3.96
CA ALA A 66 7.15 5.93 4.37
C ALA A 66 7.04 6.08 5.91
N GLY A 67 7.51 5.09 6.68
CA GLY A 67 7.54 5.10 8.15
C GLY A 67 6.52 4.16 8.83
N GLY A 68 5.66 3.48 8.06
CA GLY A 68 4.64 2.59 8.63
C GLY A 68 5.16 1.17 8.86
N SER A 69 4.68 0.47 9.89
CA SER A 69 5.07 -0.93 10.14
C SER A 69 4.19 -1.92 9.36
N VAL A 70 4.69 -3.14 9.16
CA VAL A 70 3.96 -4.23 8.48
C VAL A 70 3.93 -5.47 9.35
N ASN A 71 2.74 -6.04 9.52
CA ASN A 71 2.51 -7.29 10.24
C ASN A 71 1.92 -8.36 9.32
N VAL A 72 2.37 -9.60 9.47
CA VAL A 72 1.72 -10.76 8.82
C VAL A 72 0.59 -11.30 9.72
N GLY A 73 -0.64 -11.37 9.20
CA GLY A 73 -1.78 -12.03 9.84
C GLY A 73 -2.31 -11.43 11.16
N LYS A 74 -1.71 -10.33 11.66
CA LYS A 74 -2.12 -9.64 12.89
C LYS A 74 -3.01 -8.43 12.55
N GLY A 75 -3.67 -7.84 13.55
CA GLY A 75 -4.36 -6.57 13.38
C GLY A 75 -3.43 -5.44 12.92
N GLY A 76 -4.02 -4.42 12.31
CA GLY A 76 -3.36 -3.19 11.85
C GLY A 76 -4.40 -2.17 11.43
N ASP A 77 -3.97 -0.92 11.25
CA ASP A 77 -4.81 0.19 10.79
C ASP A 77 -5.30 -0.01 9.36
N ILE A 78 -4.52 -0.75 8.56
CA ILE A 78 -4.81 -1.10 7.18
C ILE A 78 -4.72 -2.62 7.04
N LYS A 79 -5.70 -3.22 6.37
CA LYS A 79 -5.71 -4.65 6.05
C LYS A 79 -5.68 -4.83 4.54
N LEU A 80 -4.71 -5.59 4.06
CA LEU A 80 -4.66 -6.08 2.69
C LEU A 80 -5.36 -7.43 2.62
N PHE A 81 -6.36 -7.55 1.75
CA PHE A 81 -6.90 -8.81 1.30
C PHE A 81 -6.34 -9.12 -0.09
N LEU A 82 -5.88 -10.36 -0.27
CA LEU A 82 -5.27 -10.80 -1.52
C LEU A 82 -6.01 -12.03 -2.05
N GLN A 83 -6.67 -11.86 -3.18
CA GLN A 83 -7.22 -12.98 -3.94
C GLN A 83 -6.23 -13.35 -5.05
N LYS A 84 -5.82 -14.62 -5.07
CA LYS A 84 -4.88 -15.18 -6.05
C LYS A 84 -5.64 -16.01 -7.10
N GLY A 85 -5.32 -15.79 -8.38
CA GLY A 85 -5.87 -16.50 -9.52
C GLY A 85 -5.01 -16.27 -10.77
N GLU A 86 -5.57 -16.41 -11.97
CA GLU A 86 -4.89 -15.94 -13.19
C GLU A 86 -4.61 -14.43 -13.14
N ILE A 87 -5.53 -13.69 -12.52
CA ILE A 87 -5.40 -12.29 -12.14
C ILE A 87 -5.44 -12.23 -10.61
N TYR A 88 -4.57 -11.41 -10.04
CA TYR A 88 -4.52 -11.14 -8.60
C TYR A 88 -5.35 -9.89 -8.32
N VAL A 89 -6.11 -9.92 -7.23
CA VAL A 89 -6.92 -8.78 -6.76
C VAL A 89 -6.44 -8.39 -5.37
N LEU A 90 -6.00 -7.15 -5.24
CA LEU A 90 -5.61 -6.54 -3.97
C LEU A 90 -6.73 -5.62 -3.53
N GLU A 91 -7.20 -5.79 -2.30
CA GLU A 91 -8.19 -4.91 -1.67
C GLU A 91 -7.64 -4.39 -0.35
N PHE A 92 -7.76 -3.08 -0.12
CA PHE A 92 -7.28 -2.44 1.10
C PHE A 92 -8.46 -1.92 1.92
N GLN A 93 -8.45 -2.17 3.22
CA GLN A 93 -9.46 -1.68 4.15
C GLN A 93 -8.84 -1.05 5.39
N PRO A 94 -9.45 0.00 5.97
CA PRO A 94 -10.60 0.72 5.46
C PRO A 94 -10.19 1.76 4.41
N LEU A 95 -10.83 1.75 3.23
CA LEU A 95 -10.74 2.82 2.24
C LEU A 95 -12.14 3.31 1.88
N SER A 96 -12.38 4.61 2.06
CA SER A 96 -13.55 5.30 1.49
C SER A 96 -13.29 5.73 0.05
N GLU A 97 -14.35 6.10 -0.69
CA GLU A 97 -14.20 6.70 -2.03
C GLU A 97 -13.33 7.96 -2.02
N THR A 98 -13.42 8.76 -0.96
CA THR A 98 -12.57 9.94 -0.75
C THR A 98 -11.11 9.54 -0.57
N ASP A 99 -10.83 8.47 0.18
CA ASP A 99 -9.46 7.96 0.37
C ASP A 99 -8.86 7.47 -0.94
N ILE A 100 -9.65 6.76 -1.76
CA ILE A 100 -9.22 6.27 -3.09
C ILE A 100 -8.79 7.46 -3.98
N LYS A 101 -9.61 8.52 -4.06
CA LYS A 101 -9.27 9.72 -4.84
C LYS A 101 -8.00 10.42 -4.32
N LYS A 102 -7.80 10.45 -2.99
CA LYS A 102 -6.57 10.99 -2.39
C LYS A 102 -5.36 10.14 -2.74
N LEU A 103 -5.47 8.80 -2.70
CA LEU A 103 -4.38 7.90 -3.09
C LEU A 103 -3.99 8.09 -4.55
N GLU A 104 -4.96 8.19 -5.45
CA GLU A 104 -4.68 8.49 -6.86
C GLU A 104 -3.99 9.85 -7.01
N SER A 105 -4.43 10.85 -6.26
CA SER A 105 -3.78 12.17 -6.24
C SER A 105 -2.34 12.11 -5.72
N ILE A 106 -2.04 11.29 -4.70
CA ILE A 106 -0.67 11.09 -4.20
C ILE A 106 0.18 10.34 -5.24
N LEU A 107 -0.38 9.30 -5.86
CA LEU A 107 0.34 8.45 -6.82
C LEU A 107 0.68 9.20 -8.12
N PHE A 108 -0.22 10.03 -8.63
CA PHE A 108 -0.07 10.75 -9.89
C PHE A 108 0.28 12.23 -9.71
N GLY A 109 0.24 12.73 -8.49
CA GLY A 109 0.59 14.10 -8.16
C GLY A 109 2.09 14.36 -8.19
N ARG A 110 2.44 15.64 -8.04
CA ARG A 110 3.83 16.09 -7.84
C ARG A 110 4.24 16.11 -6.37
N ALA A 111 3.35 15.70 -5.47
CA ALA A 111 3.61 15.75 -4.04
C ALA A 111 4.83 14.88 -3.71
N PRO A 112 5.82 15.41 -2.97
CA PRO A 112 6.92 14.57 -2.49
C PRO A 112 6.33 13.54 -1.54
N ILE A 113 6.40 12.26 -1.91
CA ILE A 113 6.09 11.18 -0.98
C ILE A 113 7.25 11.13 0.02
N PRO A 114 7.01 11.32 1.33
CA PRO A 114 8.04 11.20 2.35
C PRO A 114 8.72 9.82 2.27
N LYS A 115 10.05 9.81 2.18
CA LYS A 115 10.85 8.59 2.31
C LYS A 115 11.69 8.71 3.57
N LYS A 116 11.46 7.79 4.50
CA LYS A 116 12.25 7.63 5.72
C LYS A 116 13.56 6.90 5.41
N THR A 117 14.55 7.09 6.27
CA THR A 117 15.88 6.48 6.13
C THR A 117 16.41 6.05 7.48
N GLY A 118 17.20 4.98 7.53
CA GLY A 118 17.82 4.51 8.78
C GLY A 118 16.78 3.97 9.76
N GLU A 119 16.85 4.41 11.02
CA GLU A 119 16.01 3.93 12.12
C GLU A 119 14.54 4.36 11.99
N ASP A 120 14.24 5.37 11.16
CA ASP A 120 12.88 5.84 10.90
C ASP A 120 12.09 4.94 9.91
N ILE A 121 12.74 3.92 9.32
CA ILE A 121 12.06 2.97 8.44
C ILE A 121 11.19 2.05 9.31
N GLY A 122 9.93 1.85 8.88
CA GLY A 122 9.01 0.97 9.59
C GLY A 122 9.48 -0.48 9.69
N SER A 123 8.95 -1.21 10.66
CA SER A 123 9.37 -2.58 10.95
C SER A 123 8.55 -3.63 10.19
N PHE A 124 9.16 -4.76 9.85
CA PHE A 124 8.46 -5.94 9.32
C PHE A 124 8.39 -7.04 10.38
N LYS A 125 7.19 -7.49 10.74
CA LYS A 125 6.96 -8.50 11.78
C LYS A 125 6.13 -9.66 11.25
N CYS A 126 6.71 -10.86 11.31
CA CYS A 126 5.99 -12.12 11.04
C CYS A 126 5.27 -12.64 12.28
#